data_AF-H6N9C6-F1
#
_entry.id   AF-H6N9C6-F1
#
_cell.length_a   1.000
_cell.length_b   1.000
_cell.length_c   1.000
_cell.angle_alpha   90.00
_cell.angle_beta   90.00
_cell.angle_gamma   90.00
#
_symmetry.space_group_name_H-M   'P 1'
#
loop_
_entity.id
_entity.type
_entity.pdbx_description
1 polymer ?
#
loop_
_entity_poly.entity_id
_entity_poly.type
_entity_poly.pdbx_seq_one_letter_code
_entity_poly.pdbx_strand_id
1 'polypeptide(L)'
;MTNTAKNLLILTAVILLSAVPLLLVEGDFGGADGAAEELIGTIAPAYVPWIAPLLEPPAETESMLFALQAAAGAGFIGYVFGYFKGRATKSKEGKDAS
;
A
#
# COMPACT_ATOMS: atom_id res chain seq x y z
N MET A 1 16.45 6.34 -24.57
CA MET A 1 15.75 5.38 -23.68
C MET A 1 14.28 5.38 -24.06
N THR A 2 13.70 4.21 -24.36
CA THR A 2 12.26 4.09 -24.62
C THR A 2 11.49 4.43 -23.35
N ASN A 3 10.34 5.09 -23.47
CA ASN A 3 9.54 5.55 -22.32
C ASN A 3 9.22 4.42 -21.33
N THR A 4 9.11 3.18 -21.82
CA THR A 4 8.97 1.96 -21.01
C THR A 4 10.14 1.73 -20.06
N ALA A 5 11.38 1.93 -20.51
CA ALA A 5 12.58 1.77 -19.67
C ALA A 5 12.66 2.86 -18.58
N LYS A 6 12.23 4.09 -18.90
CA LYS A 6 12.12 5.19 -17.91
C LYS A 6 11.05 4.91 -16.86
N ASN A 7 9.86 4.48 -17.29
CA ASN A 7 8.76 4.16 -16.37
C ASN A 7 9.13 2.98 -15.47
N LEU A 8 9.79 1.95 -16.00
CA LEU A 8 10.26 0.82 -15.21
C LEU A 8 11.29 1.26 -14.15
N LEU A 9 12.25 2.10 -14.53
CA LEU A 9 13.26 2.63 -13.62
C LEU A 9 12.64 3.47 -12.51
N ILE A 10 11.68 4.34 -12.84
CA ILE A 10 10.93 5.14 -11.85
C ILE A 10 10.15 4.23 -10.90
N LEU A 11 9.48 3.21 -11.42
CA LEU A 11 8.66 2.29 -10.63
C LEU A 11 9.54 1.45 -9.68
N THR A 12 10.69 0.98 -10.15
CA THR A 12 11.69 0.31 -9.30
C THR A 12 12.26 1.24 -8.24
N ALA A 13 12.54 2.51 -8.59
CA ALA A 13 13.03 3.49 -7.63
C ALA A 13 12.00 3.78 -6.53
N VAL A 14 10.71 3.90 -6.88
CA VAL A 14 9.63 4.10 -5.91
C VAL A 14 9.51 2.89 -4.98
N ILE A 15 9.52 1.66 -5.50
CA ILE A 15 9.46 0.44 -4.68
C ILE A 15 10.65 0.36 -3.71
N LEU A 16 11.86 0.68 -4.17
CA LEU A 16 13.03 0.70 -3.30
C LEU A 16 12.90 1.77 -2.22
N LEU A 17 12.41 2.96 -2.56
CA LEU A 17 12.26 4.05 -1.60
C LEU A 17 11.24 3.73 -0.49
N SER A 18 10.20 2.96 -0.79
CA SER A 18 9.24 2.49 0.21
C SER A 18 9.68 1.20 0.94
N ALA A 19 10.35 0.25 0.28
CA ALA A 19 10.75 -1.01 0.88
C ALA A 19 12.00 -0.91 1.78
N VAL A 20 12.94 -0.02 1.45
CA VAL A 20 14.17 0.19 2.25
C VAL A 20 13.86 0.60 3.70
N PRO A 21 13.02 1.61 3.98
CA PRO A 21 12.68 1.94 5.36
C PRO A 21 11.90 0.81 6.06
N LEU A 22 11.05 0.06 5.35
CA LEU A 22 10.34 -1.10 5.91
C LEU A 22 11.28 -2.24 6.39
N LEU A 23 12.45 -2.38 5.77
CA LEU A 23 13.42 -3.43 6.12
C LEU A 23 14.47 -2.97 7.15
N LEU A 24 14.75 -1.66 7.19
CA LEU A 24 15.79 -1.09 8.07
C LEU A 24 15.21 -0.56 9.38
N VAL A 25 13.91 -0.28 9.44
CA VAL A 25 13.23 0.23 10.63
C VAL A 25 12.40 -0.91 11.22
N GLU A 26 12.92 -1.53 12.28
CA GLU A 26 12.10 -2.32 13.23
C GLU A 26 11.31 -1.35 14.09
N GLY A 27 10.30 -0.72 13.48
CA GLY A 27 9.33 0.12 14.16
C GLY A 27 8.02 -0.62 14.22
N ASP A 28 7.35 -0.57 15.37
CA ASP A 28 5.93 -0.92 15.41
C ASP A 28 5.23 0.07 14.48
N PHE A 29 4.82 -0.38 13.30
CA PHE A 29 4.08 0.42 12.33
C PHE A 29 2.64 0.61 12.81
N GLY A 30 2.47 0.86 14.11
CA GLY A 30 1.23 1.28 14.73
C GLY A 30 0.82 2.60 14.09
N GLY A 31 -0.46 2.68 13.71
CA GLY A 31 -1.02 3.90 13.15
C GLY A 31 -0.76 5.11 14.06
N ALA A 32 -0.78 6.30 13.47
CA ALA A 32 -0.58 7.55 14.19
C ALA A 32 -1.50 7.70 15.42
N ASP A 33 -2.66 7.03 15.43
CA ASP A 33 -3.61 7.03 16.53
C ASP A 33 -3.07 6.38 17.81
N GLY A 34 -2.32 5.27 17.73
CA GLY A 34 -1.74 4.63 18.92
C GLY A 34 -0.68 5.50 19.62
N ALA A 35 0.15 6.19 18.83
CA ALA A 35 1.13 7.15 19.35
C ALA A 35 0.46 8.40 19.94
N ALA A 36 -0.71 8.80 19.42
CA ALA A 36 -1.46 9.94 19.93
C ALA A 36 -2.15 9.63 21.26
N GLU A 37 -2.73 8.44 21.43
CA GLU A 37 -3.37 8.01 22.69
C GLU A 37 -2.36 7.97 23.86
N GLU A 38 -1.17 7.41 23.63
CA GLU A 38 -0.14 7.27 24.66
C GLU A 38 0.41 8.64 25.12
N LEU A 39 0.54 9.58 24.17
CA LEU A 39 0.99 10.95 24.45
C LEU A 39 -0.09 11.79 25.17
N ILE A 40 -1.36 11.61 24.80
CA ILE A 40 -2.48 12.33 25.42
C ILE A 40 -2.63 11.91 26.90
N GLY A 41 -2.48 10.62 27.20
CA GLY A 41 -2.53 10.10 28.57
C GLY A 41 -1.43 10.62 29.48
N THR A 42 -0.26 10.99 28.93
CA THR A 42 0.89 11.51 29.69
C THR A 42 0.89 13.03 29.85
N ILE A 43 0.43 13.78 28.85
CA ILE A 43 0.48 15.24 28.85
C ILE A 43 -0.69 15.86 29.64
N ALA A 44 -1.87 15.24 29.61
CA ALA A 44 -3.06 15.77 30.25
C ALA A 44 -3.94 14.63 30.81
N PRO A 45 -3.69 14.16 32.04
CA PRO A 45 -4.46 13.07 32.65
C PRO A 45 -5.95 13.40 32.91
N ALA A 46 -6.33 14.69 32.77
CA ALA A 46 -7.72 15.15 32.86
C ALA A 46 -8.32 15.53 31.49
N TYR A 47 -7.64 15.21 30.38
CA TYR A 47 -8.14 15.49 29.03
C TYR A 47 -9.35 14.62 28.73
N VAL A 48 -10.49 15.27 28.52
CA VAL A 48 -11.72 14.62 28.08
C VAL A 48 -11.79 14.75 26.55
N PRO A 49 -11.80 13.63 25.81
CA PRO A 49 -11.96 13.66 24.36
C PRO A 49 -13.24 14.44 23.98
N TRP A 50 -13.06 15.49 23.20
CA TRP A 50 -14.11 16.32 22.60
C TRP A 50 -14.99 15.54 21.61
N ILE A 51 -14.46 14.41 21.11
CA ILE A 51 -15.18 13.35 20.41
C ILE A 51 -14.67 12.04 21.00
N ALA A 52 -15.51 11.35 21.77
CA ALA A 52 -15.27 9.96 22.11
C ALA A 52 -15.66 9.09 20.90
N PRO A 53 -14.90 8.05 20.53
CA PRO A 53 -15.36 7.08 19.54
C PRO A 53 -16.72 6.54 20.00
N LEU A 54 -17.79 6.81 19.25
CA LEU A 54 -19.13 6.24 19.51
C LEU A 54 -19.10 4.70 19.48
N LEU A 55 -18.06 4.16 18.85
CA LEU A 55 -17.74 2.75 18.75
C LEU A 55 -16.21 2.71 18.58
N GLU A 56 -15.47 2.16 19.54
CA GLU A 56 -14.07 1.76 19.33
C GLU A 56 -14.13 0.54 18.41
N PRO A 57 -13.78 0.65 17.10
CA PRO A 57 -13.71 -0.54 16.29
C PRO A 57 -12.54 -1.37 16.83
N PRO A 58 -12.75 -2.65 17.17
CA PRO A 58 -11.62 -3.52 17.53
C PRO A 58 -10.60 -3.48 16.39
N ALA A 59 -9.31 -3.40 16.72
CA ALA A 59 -8.20 -3.27 15.77
C ALA A 59 -8.25 -4.29 14.61
N GLU A 60 -8.89 -5.44 14.84
CA GLU A 60 -9.21 -6.46 13.84
C GLU A 60 -10.00 -5.93 12.62
N THR A 61 -10.89 -4.96 12.80
CA THR A 61 -11.71 -4.42 11.71
C THR A 61 -10.90 -3.48 10.81
N GLU A 62 -10.01 -2.69 11.40
CA GLU A 62 -9.11 -1.80 10.66
C GLU A 62 -8.11 -2.59 9.82
N SER A 63 -7.48 -3.60 10.43
CA SER A 63 -6.53 -4.47 9.73
C SER A 63 -7.21 -5.24 8.58
N MET A 64 -8.46 -5.70 8.76
CA MET A 64 -9.24 -6.33 7.69
C MET A 64 -9.55 -5.37 6.53
N LEU A 65 -9.87 -4.10 6.82
CA LEU A 65 -10.11 -3.10 5.78
C LEU A 65 -8.82 -2.78 5.01
N PHE A 66 -7.67 -2.62 5.69
CA PHE A 66 -6.38 -2.46 5.04
C PHE A 66 -5.98 -3.69 4.22
N ALA A 67 -6.21 -4.90 4.73
CA ALA A 67 -5.96 -6.14 4.00
C ALA A 67 -6.83 -6.26 2.74
N LEU A 68 -8.10 -5.85 2.81
CA LEU A 68 -8.99 -5.80 1.65
C LEU A 68 -8.51 -4.79 0.61
N GLN A 69 -8.11 -3.60 1.04
CA GLN A 69 -7.54 -2.58 0.14
C GLN A 69 -6.26 -3.08 -0.53
N ALA A 70 -5.38 -3.74 0.21
CA ALA A 70 -4.17 -4.36 -0.32
C ALA A 70 -4.47 -5.48 -1.33
N ALA A 71 -5.44 -6.36 -1.02
CA ALA A 71 -5.87 -7.43 -1.92
C ALA A 71 -6.47 -6.88 -3.23
N ALA A 72 -7.32 -5.86 -3.14
CA ALA A 72 -7.88 -5.18 -4.31
C ALA A 72 -6.80 -4.51 -5.16
N GLY A 73 -5.84 -3.81 -4.53
CA GLY A 73 -4.71 -3.19 -5.21
C GLY A 73 -3.80 -4.21 -5.92
N ALA A 74 -3.47 -5.32 -5.25
CA ALA A 74 -2.70 -6.41 -5.83
C ALA A 74 -3.43 -7.06 -7.02
N GLY A 75 -4.75 -7.28 -6.90
CA GLY A 75 -5.59 -7.79 -7.99
C GLY A 75 -5.59 -6.87 -9.21
N PHE A 76 -5.74 -5.55 -9.02
CA PHE A 76 -5.68 -4.57 -10.10
C PHE A 76 -4.31 -4.57 -10.81
N ILE A 77 -3.22 -4.53 -10.04
CA ILE A 77 -1.86 -4.58 -10.58
C ILE A 77 -1.64 -5.87 -11.37
N GLY A 78 -2.04 -7.02 -10.83
CA GLY A 78 -1.95 -8.32 -11.50
C GLY A 78 -2.74 -8.37 -12.81
N TYR A 79 -3.96 -7.83 -12.83
CA TYR A 79 -4.78 -7.74 -14.04
C TYR A 79 -4.10 -6.89 -15.12
N VAL A 80 -3.58 -5.72 -14.76
CA VAL A 80 -2.90 -4.80 -15.68
C VAL A 80 -1.66 -5.48 -16.29
N PHE A 81 -0.80 -6.10 -15.47
CA PHE A 81 0.36 -6.84 -15.98
C PHE A 81 -0.05 -8.02 -16.88
N GLY A 82 -1.10 -8.76 -16.51
CA GLY A 82 -1.65 -9.85 -17.31
C GLY A 82 -2.17 -9.38 -18.67
N TYR A 83 -2.93 -8.29 -18.69
CA TYR A 83 -3.47 -7.68 -19.90
C TYR A 83 -2.37 -7.20 -20.85
N PHE A 84 -1.35 -6.51 -20.32
CA PHE A 84 -0.19 -6.08 -21.11
C PHE A 84 0.59 -7.27 -21.69
N LYS A 85 0.79 -8.34 -20.90
CA LYS A 85 1.46 -9.55 -21.39
C LYS A 85 0.64 -10.23 -22.49
N GLY A 86 -0.68 -10.37 -22.30
CA GLY A 86 -1.58 -10.95 -23.32
C GLY A 86 -1.61 -10.16 -24.64
N ARG A 87 -1.58 -8.82 -24.58
CA ARG A 87 -1.45 -7.97 -25.78
C ARG A 87 -0.11 -8.16 -26.49
N ALA A 88 0.98 -8.31 -25.75
CA ALA A 88 2.30 -8.53 -26.32
C ALA A 88 2.40 -9.89 -27.03
N THR A 89 1.75 -10.94 -26.50
CA THR A 89 1.71 -12.27 -27.12
C THR A 89 0.88 -12.27 -28.40
N LYS A 90 -0.33 -11.66 -28.39
CA LYS A 90 -1.16 -11.53 -29.60
C LYS A 90 -0.48 -10.77 -30.73
N SER A 91 0.37 -9.80 -30.42
CA SER A 91 1.12 -9.04 -31.43
C SER A 91 2.24 -9.85 -32.10
N LYS A 92 2.70 -10.96 -31.51
CA LYS A 92 3.69 -11.85 -32.11
C LYS A 92 3.04 -12.91 -33.02
N GLU A 93 1.92 -13.51 -32.58
CA GLU A 93 1.18 -14.48 -33.42
C GLU A 93 0.66 -13.88 -34.73
N GLY A 94 0.28 -12.59 -34.76
CA GLY A 94 -0.11 -11.92 -36.00
C GLY A 94 1.05 -11.59 -36.96
N LYS A 95 2.30 -11.75 -36.53
CA LYS A 95 3.51 -11.45 -37.33
C LYS A 95 4.19 -12.70 -37.89
N ASP A 96 3.94 -13.87 -37.30
CA ASP A 96 4.45 -15.16 -37.78
C ASP A 96 3.45 -15.88 -38.71
N ALA A 97 2.22 -15.35 -38.83
CA ALA A 97 1.17 -15.87 -39.71
C ALA A 97 1.00 -15.10 -41.03
N SER A 98 1.93 -14.19 -41.38
CA SER A 98 1.94 -13.42 -42.63
C SER A 98 3.22 -13.57 -43.41
#